data_AF-A0A4E0QU43-F1
#
_entry.id   AF-A0A4E0QU43-F1
#
_cell.length_a   1.000
_cell.length_b   1.000
_cell.length_c   1.000
_cell.angle_alpha   90.00
_cell.angle_beta   90.00
_cell.angle_gamma   90.00
#
_symmetry.space_group_name_H-M   'P 1'
#
loop_
_entity.id
_entity.type
_entity.pdbx_description
1 polymer ?
#
loop_
_entity_poly.entity_id
_entity_poly.type
_entity_poly.pdbx_seq_one_letter_code
_entity_poly.pdbx_strand_id
1 'polypeptide(L)'
;MIFCGPEDNVFIYFSDHGSPNTIEFPSGELSAKQLNETLAYMNKARLYKKMVIYIEACYSGSMFRRILPENIDILAVTAAHEDESSWATFCDDPKIDTCLADEFSYQWMTDTEKHQRDLSKWTVGKQFRAVKQAVKKSHVMRYGDWVSGAFLLSSVCIIRNKLCIILGWIFQCHP
;
A
#
# COMPACT_ATOMS: atom_id res chain seq x y z
N MET A 1 12.99 15.17 4.50
CA MET A 1 11.78 15.39 5.31
C MET A 1 10.66 15.76 4.34
N ILE A 2 9.53 15.06 4.38
CA ILE A 2 8.38 15.37 3.51
C ILE A 2 7.65 16.57 4.14
N PHE A 3 7.46 17.66 3.39
CA PHE A 3 6.67 18.79 3.84
C PHE A 3 5.22 18.61 3.33
N CYS A 4 4.40 17.89 4.10
CA CYS A 4 2.94 17.82 3.89
C CYS A 4 2.23 18.72 4.90
N GLY A 5 1.20 19.41 4.43
CA GLY A 5 0.32 20.26 5.22
C GLY A 5 -1.09 19.67 5.39
N PRO A 6 -1.95 20.35 6.17
CA PRO A 6 -3.29 19.86 6.52
C PRO A 6 -4.25 19.74 5.33
N GLU A 7 -3.90 20.29 4.16
CA GLU A 7 -4.71 20.23 2.94
C GLU A 7 -4.19 19.21 1.92
N ASP A 8 -3.05 18.56 2.19
CA ASP A 8 -2.43 17.63 1.26
C ASP A 8 -3.00 16.22 1.41
N ASN A 9 -3.35 15.59 0.29
CA ASN A 9 -3.59 14.15 0.25
C ASN A 9 -2.26 13.42 0.08
N VAL A 10 -2.04 12.38 0.87
CA VAL A 10 -0.79 11.61 0.87
C VAL A 10 -1.06 10.20 0.37
N PHE A 11 -0.25 9.73 -0.57
CA PHE A 11 -0.21 8.32 -0.97
C PHE A 11 1.16 7.75 -0.60
N ILE A 12 1.16 6.67 0.17
CA ILE A 12 2.36 5.90 0.51
C ILE A 12 2.19 4.53 -0.11
N TYR A 13 3.23 4.07 -0.79
CA TYR A 13 3.34 2.70 -1.26
C TYR A 13 4.64 2.14 -0.71
N PHE A 14 4.62 0.89 -0.25
CA PHE A 14 5.77 0.13 0.23
C PHE A 14 5.73 -1.27 -0.39
N SER A 15 6.90 -1.78 -0.77
CA SER A 15 7.07 -3.10 -1.38
C SER A 15 8.41 -3.69 -0.96
N ASP A 16 8.40 -4.70 -0.10
CA ASP A 16 9.60 -5.43 0.34
C ASP A 16 9.16 -6.69 1.11
N HIS A 17 10.07 -7.31 1.83
CA HIS A 17 9.77 -8.37 2.77
C HIS A 17 8.97 -7.89 3.98
N GLY A 18 8.28 -8.84 4.59
CA GLY A 18 7.58 -8.64 5.84
C GLY A 18 7.53 -9.91 6.67
N SER A 19 7.38 -9.71 7.96
CA SER A 19 7.17 -10.75 8.96
C SER A 19 6.01 -10.30 9.86
N PRO A 20 5.48 -11.18 10.74
CA PRO A 20 4.44 -10.76 11.66
C PRO A 20 4.83 -9.52 12.47
N ASN A 21 4.12 -8.41 12.25
CA ASN A 21 4.27 -7.08 12.84
C ASN A 21 5.55 -6.32 12.46
N THR A 22 6.25 -6.69 11.39
CA THR A 22 7.41 -5.96 10.88
C THR A 22 7.45 -5.93 9.36
N ILE A 23 7.97 -4.84 8.80
CA ILE A 23 8.39 -4.74 7.39
C ILE A 23 9.87 -4.42 7.33
N GLU A 24 10.55 -4.91 6.31
CA GLU A 24 12.02 -4.87 6.24
C GLU A 24 12.52 -3.73 5.34
N PHE A 25 13.72 -3.25 5.63
CA PHE A 25 14.44 -2.30 4.81
C PHE A 25 15.83 -2.88 4.50
N PRO A 26 16.54 -2.39 3.47
CA PRO A 26 17.90 -2.85 3.19
C PRO A 26 18.87 -2.74 4.38
N SER A 27 18.57 -1.85 5.32
CA SER A 27 19.23 -1.75 6.62
C SER A 27 18.19 -1.49 7.70
N GLY A 28 17.84 -2.55 8.44
CA GLY A 28 16.92 -2.50 9.59
C GLY A 28 15.48 -2.87 9.24
N GLU A 29 14.61 -2.72 10.23
CA GLU A 29 13.19 -3.08 10.15
C GLU A 29 12.33 -1.95 10.72
N LEU A 30 11.08 -1.88 10.28
CA LEU A 30 10.06 -1.02 10.85
C LEU A 30 8.96 -1.89 11.45
N SER A 31 8.80 -1.81 12.77
CA SER A 31 7.70 -2.49 13.45
C SER A 31 6.35 -1.83 13.22
N ALA A 32 5.28 -2.61 13.30
CA ALA A 32 3.90 -2.14 13.28
C ALA A 32 3.67 -1.05 14.34
N LYS A 33 4.29 -1.19 15.52
CA LYS A 33 4.23 -0.19 16.59
C LYS A 33 4.82 1.15 16.14
N GLN A 34 6.06 1.16 15.65
CA GLN A 34 6.73 2.38 15.20
C GLN A 34 5.98 3.07 14.06
N LEU A 35 5.47 2.29 13.10
CA LEU A 35 4.66 2.83 12.00
C LEU A 35 3.41 3.52 12.54
N ASN A 36 2.61 2.84 13.36
CA ASN A 36 1.34 3.39 13.84
C ASN A 36 1.53 4.54 14.83
N GLU A 37 2.58 4.55 15.65
CA GLU A 37 2.95 5.71 16.47
C GLU A 37 3.26 6.94 15.62
N THR A 38 3.95 6.74 14.49
CA THR A 38 4.24 7.80 13.52
C THR A 38 2.96 8.30 12.85
N LEU A 39 2.07 7.41 12.42
CA LEU A 39 0.79 7.78 11.81
C LEU A 39 -0.11 8.56 12.79
N ALA A 40 -0.14 8.15 14.06
CA ALA A 40 -0.86 8.85 15.11
C ALA A 40 -0.28 10.26 15.37
N TYR A 41 1.05 10.39 15.37
CA TYR A 41 1.71 11.69 15.45
C TYR A 41 1.35 12.58 14.26
N MET A 42 1.42 12.05 13.03
CA MET A 42 1.09 12.81 11.81
C MET A 42 -0.37 13.29 11.82
N ASN A 43 -1.30 12.47 12.32
CA ASN A 43 -2.70 12.86 12.50
C ASN A 43 -2.82 14.03 13.48
N LYS A 44 -2.23 13.89 14.68
CA LYS A 44 -2.26 14.91 15.73
C LYS A 44 -1.64 16.24 15.29
N ALA A 45 -0.56 16.17 14.52
CA ALA A 45 0.14 17.33 13.96
C ALA A 45 -0.52 17.89 12.69
N ARG A 46 -1.63 17.30 12.21
CA ARG A 46 -2.35 17.70 10.98
C ARG A 46 -1.43 17.80 9.76
N LEU A 47 -0.59 16.78 9.56
CA LEU A 47 0.37 16.72 8.46
C LEU A 47 -0.20 16.14 7.17
N TYR A 48 -1.51 15.90 7.12
CA TYR A 48 -2.23 15.48 5.93
C TYR A 48 -3.71 15.81 6.11
N LYS A 49 -4.41 15.92 4.98
CA LYS A 49 -5.87 15.93 4.90
C LYS A 49 -6.43 14.51 4.93
N LYS A 50 -5.87 13.65 4.07
CA LYS A 50 -6.22 12.25 3.91
C LYS A 50 -4.97 11.46 3.51
N MET A 51 -4.88 10.20 3.92
CA MET A 51 -3.75 9.33 3.56
C MET A 51 -4.24 7.98 3.06
N VAL A 52 -3.63 7.48 2.00
CA VAL A 52 -3.80 6.11 1.51
C VAL A 52 -2.44 5.41 1.56
N ILE A 53 -2.38 4.23 2.17
CA ILE A 53 -1.15 3.45 2.35
C ILE A 53 -1.33 2.09 1.70
N TYR A 54 -0.50 1.73 0.73
CA TYR A 54 -0.45 0.40 0.15
C TYR A 54 0.82 -0.32 0.63
N ILE A 55 0.68 -1.52 1.19
CA ILE A 55 1.80 -2.36 1.62
C ILE A 55 1.76 -3.70 0.88
N GLU A 56 2.76 -3.90 0.02
CA GLU A 56 3.16 -5.20 -0.52
C GLU A 56 4.23 -5.81 0.39
N ALA A 57 3.84 -6.81 1.19
CA ALA A 57 4.74 -7.59 2.03
C ALA A 57 3.99 -8.81 2.59
N CYS A 58 4.75 -9.85 2.97
CA CYS A 58 4.22 -10.99 3.71
C CYS A 58 3.71 -10.54 5.09
N TYR A 59 2.61 -11.13 5.54
CA TYR A 59 1.95 -10.79 6.80
C TYR A 59 1.55 -9.31 6.90
N SER A 60 1.47 -8.57 5.79
CA SER A 60 1.29 -7.11 5.77
C SER A 60 0.02 -6.64 6.52
N GLY A 61 -1.02 -7.47 6.61
CA GLY A 61 -2.19 -7.20 7.45
C GLY A 61 -1.88 -6.99 8.94
N SER A 62 -0.83 -7.65 9.44
CA SER A 62 -0.37 -7.55 10.84
C SER A 62 0.13 -6.14 11.19
N MET A 63 0.52 -5.34 10.19
CA MET A 63 0.97 -3.96 10.41
C MET A 63 -0.14 -3.04 10.92
N PHE A 64 -1.42 -3.39 10.73
CA PHE A 64 -2.55 -2.51 11.04
C PHE A 64 -3.67 -3.19 11.84
N ARG A 65 -3.76 -4.52 11.82
CA ARG A 65 -4.83 -5.26 12.47
C ARG A 65 -4.94 -4.92 13.95
N ARG A 66 -6.08 -4.34 14.34
CA ARG A 66 -6.38 -3.88 15.72
C ARG A 66 -5.41 -2.80 16.24
N ILE A 67 -4.67 -2.14 15.36
CA ILE A 67 -3.73 -1.06 15.71
C ILE A 67 -4.17 0.26 15.05
N LEU A 68 -4.47 0.26 13.74
CA LEU A 68 -4.83 1.47 13.01
C LEU A 68 -6.29 1.89 13.31
N PRO A 69 -6.53 3.09 13.88
CA PRO A 69 -7.88 3.56 14.16
C PRO A 69 -8.67 3.89 12.89
N GLU A 70 -10.00 3.78 12.95
CA GLU A 70 -10.88 4.04 11.80
C GLU A 70 -11.27 5.52 11.64
N ASN A 71 -10.85 6.40 12.56
CA ASN A 71 -11.26 7.80 12.64
C ASN A 71 -10.10 8.80 12.51
N ILE A 72 -9.03 8.40 11.80
CA ILE A 72 -7.82 9.23 11.62
C ILE A 72 -7.51 9.54 10.17
N ASP A 73 -8.48 9.47 9.26
CA ASP A 73 -8.30 9.93 7.87
C ASP A 73 -7.25 9.15 7.05
N ILE A 74 -6.90 7.93 7.50
CA ILE A 74 -5.98 7.00 6.84
C ILE A 74 -6.72 5.75 6.39
N LEU A 75 -6.56 5.35 5.13
CA LEU A 75 -6.94 4.03 4.61
C LEU A 75 -5.68 3.24 4.24
N ALA A 76 -5.47 2.10 4.89
CA ALA A 76 -4.42 1.16 4.52
C ALA A 76 -5.00 -0.01 3.71
N VAL A 77 -4.28 -0.44 2.67
CA VAL A 77 -4.57 -1.64 1.87
C VAL A 77 -3.30 -2.50 1.86
N THR A 78 -3.46 -3.78 2.14
CA THR A 78 -2.33 -4.71 2.27
C THR A 78 -2.48 -5.88 1.31
N ALA A 79 -1.36 -6.37 0.80
CA ALA A 79 -1.31 -7.48 -0.13
C ALA A 79 -1.78 -8.82 0.47
N ALA A 80 -1.59 -8.99 1.78
CA ALA A 80 -1.88 -10.23 2.50
C ALA A 80 -2.64 -9.98 3.81
N HIS A 81 -3.32 -11.02 4.28
CA HIS A 81 -3.84 -11.15 5.64
C HIS A 81 -2.69 -11.17 6.67
N GLU A 82 -3.00 -11.07 7.97
CA GLU A 82 -1.95 -10.99 9.00
C GLU A 82 -1.17 -12.29 9.26
N ASP A 83 -1.64 -13.42 8.72
CA ASP A 83 -1.12 -14.77 8.97
C ASP A 83 -0.76 -15.53 7.68
N GLU A 84 -0.62 -14.83 6.55
CA GLU A 84 -0.24 -15.41 5.26
C GLU A 84 0.83 -14.59 4.54
N SER A 85 1.50 -15.21 3.58
CA SER A 85 2.48 -14.55 2.72
C SER A 85 1.82 -13.76 1.58
N SER A 86 2.50 -12.71 1.11
CA SER A 86 2.27 -12.17 -0.23
C SER A 86 3.13 -12.93 -1.24
N TRP A 87 2.93 -12.67 -2.53
CA TRP A 87 3.46 -13.53 -3.58
C TRP A 87 4.03 -12.80 -4.77
N ALA A 88 5.05 -13.44 -5.32
CA ALA A 88 5.63 -13.09 -6.59
C ALA A 88 4.80 -13.44 -7.82
N THR A 89 5.08 -12.71 -8.89
CA THR A 89 4.61 -13.01 -10.24
C THR A 89 5.72 -12.78 -11.28
N PHE A 90 5.56 -13.42 -12.44
CA PHE A 90 6.52 -13.39 -13.56
C PHE A 90 7.91 -13.89 -13.16
N CYS A 91 7.98 -15.07 -12.54
CA CYS A 91 9.22 -15.71 -12.10
C CYS A 91 9.83 -16.68 -13.13
N ASP A 92 9.03 -17.15 -14.09
CA ASP A 92 9.42 -18.20 -15.03
C ASP A 92 10.09 -17.64 -16.31
N ASP A 93 10.94 -16.61 -16.19
CA ASP A 93 11.70 -16.09 -17.34
C ASP A 93 12.97 -16.94 -17.56
N PRO A 94 13.19 -17.52 -18.76
CA PRO A 94 14.32 -18.41 -19.01
C PRO A 94 15.69 -17.70 -19.07
N LYS A 95 15.71 -16.37 -19.09
CA LYS A 95 16.93 -15.55 -19.14
C LYS A 95 17.15 -14.73 -17.87
N ILE A 96 16.09 -14.46 -17.11
CA ILE A 96 16.12 -13.65 -15.90
C ILE A 96 15.77 -14.56 -14.72
N ASP A 97 16.80 -14.93 -13.95
CA ASP A 97 16.68 -15.79 -12.75
C ASP A 97 16.17 -15.00 -11.53
N THR A 98 15.08 -14.27 -11.70
CA THR A 98 14.37 -13.54 -10.65
C THR A 98 12.94 -13.23 -11.09
N CYS A 99 12.03 -13.08 -10.13
CA CYS A 99 10.69 -12.56 -10.38
C CYS A 99 10.74 -11.08 -10.77
N LEU A 100 9.84 -10.65 -11.66
CA LEU A 100 9.81 -9.28 -12.19
C LEU A 100 8.83 -8.36 -11.46
N ALA A 101 7.89 -8.91 -10.68
CA ALA A 101 6.94 -8.14 -9.89
C ALA A 101 6.35 -8.94 -8.73
N ASP A 102 5.66 -8.26 -7.84
CA ASP A 102 4.74 -8.83 -6.85
C ASP A 102 3.31 -8.82 -7.37
N GLU A 103 2.51 -9.84 -7.00
CA GLU A 103 1.16 -10.01 -7.53
C GLU A 103 0.25 -8.83 -7.18
N PHE A 104 0.17 -8.43 -5.90
CA PHE A 104 -0.70 -7.32 -5.51
C PHE A 104 -0.24 -6.01 -6.16
N SER A 105 1.07 -5.77 -6.15
CA SER A 105 1.71 -4.63 -6.80
C SER A 105 1.37 -4.52 -8.28
N TYR A 106 1.57 -5.61 -9.01
CA TYR A 106 1.23 -5.70 -10.43
C TYR A 106 -0.25 -5.40 -10.68
N GLN A 107 -1.16 -5.98 -9.87
CA GLN A 107 -2.60 -5.82 -10.06
C GLN A 107 -3.06 -4.36 -9.84
N TRP A 108 -2.60 -3.68 -8.77
CA TRP A 108 -3.05 -2.30 -8.53
C TRP A 108 -2.44 -1.30 -9.50
N MET A 109 -1.18 -1.49 -9.91
CA MET A 109 -0.54 -0.64 -10.92
C MET A 109 -1.22 -0.80 -12.27
N THR A 110 -1.46 -2.06 -12.69
CA THR A 110 -2.14 -2.35 -13.96
C THR A 110 -3.59 -1.85 -13.97
N ASP A 111 -4.32 -1.98 -12.85
CA ASP A 111 -5.66 -1.38 -12.71
C ASP A 111 -5.62 0.15 -12.87
N THR A 112 -4.62 0.80 -12.30
CA THR A 112 -4.41 2.25 -12.43
C THR A 112 -4.13 2.65 -13.88
N GLU A 113 -3.23 1.95 -14.56
CA GLU A 113 -2.88 2.20 -15.97
C GLU A 113 -4.08 1.99 -16.90
N LYS A 114 -4.85 0.93 -16.67
CA LYS A 114 -6.08 0.63 -17.42
C LYS A 114 -7.11 1.75 -17.31
N HIS A 115 -7.21 2.39 -16.14
CA HIS A 115 -8.17 3.47 -15.87
C HIS A 115 -7.54 4.87 -15.92
N GLN A 116 -6.33 5.04 -16.46
CA GLN A 116 -5.57 6.30 -16.44
C GLN A 116 -6.36 7.51 -17.01
N ARG A 117 -7.26 7.27 -17.97
CA ARG A 117 -8.10 8.31 -18.60
C ARG A 117 -9.35 8.67 -17.79
N ASP A 118 -9.69 7.85 -16.80
CA ASP A 118 -10.90 7.97 -15.97
C ASP A 118 -10.57 7.94 -14.46
N LEU A 119 -9.35 8.30 -14.06
CA LEU A 119 -8.96 8.36 -12.63
C LEU A 119 -9.83 9.33 -11.81
N SER A 120 -10.46 10.30 -12.46
CA SER A 120 -11.46 11.21 -11.86
C SER A 120 -12.84 10.58 -11.64
N LYS A 121 -13.03 9.32 -12.03
CA LYS A 121 -14.25 8.52 -11.82
C LYS A 121 -13.95 7.18 -11.14
N TRP A 122 -12.67 6.81 -11.05
CA TRP A 122 -12.19 5.59 -10.40
C TRP A 122 -11.77 5.89 -8.98
N THR A 123 -12.40 5.26 -7.98
CA THR A 123 -12.09 5.52 -6.57
C THR A 123 -11.11 4.50 -6.01
N VAL A 124 -10.42 4.84 -4.92
CA VAL A 124 -9.58 3.90 -4.15
C VAL A 124 -10.39 2.65 -3.77
N GLY A 125 -11.65 2.80 -3.39
CA GLY A 125 -12.52 1.67 -3.07
C GLY A 125 -12.91 0.82 -4.29
N LYS A 126 -13.02 1.40 -5.49
CA LYS A 126 -13.22 0.63 -6.73
C LYS A 126 -11.96 -0.17 -7.07
N GLN A 127 -10.79 0.47 -7.00
CA GLN A 127 -9.51 -0.20 -7.19
C GLN A 127 -9.32 -1.33 -6.18
N PHE A 128 -9.52 -1.07 -4.88
CA PHE A 128 -9.44 -2.11 -3.85
C PHE A 128 -10.29 -3.34 -4.19
N ARG A 129 -11.55 -3.14 -4.63
CA ARG A 129 -12.42 -4.26 -5.02
C ARG A 129 -11.89 -4.99 -6.25
N ALA A 130 -11.40 -4.27 -7.26
CA ALA A 130 -10.83 -4.87 -8.46
C ALA A 130 -9.57 -5.68 -8.14
N VAL A 131 -8.64 -5.09 -7.38
CA VAL A 131 -7.38 -5.72 -6.96
C VAL A 131 -7.63 -6.92 -6.07
N LYS A 132 -8.55 -6.83 -5.10
CA LYS A 132 -8.95 -7.95 -4.25
C LYS A 132 -9.53 -9.13 -5.03
N GLN A 133 -10.20 -8.87 -6.15
CA GLN A 133 -10.69 -9.93 -7.05
C GLN A 133 -9.59 -10.50 -7.95
N ALA A 134 -8.59 -9.69 -8.31
CA ALA A 134 -7.55 -10.04 -9.25
C ALA A 134 -6.39 -10.82 -8.62
N VAL A 135 -5.97 -10.46 -7.41
CA VAL A 135 -4.97 -11.20 -6.62
C VAL A 135 -5.53 -12.56 -6.24
N LYS A 136 -4.76 -13.63 -6.48
CA LYS A 136 -5.19 -15.02 -6.31
C LYS A 136 -4.45 -15.76 -5.21
N LYS A 137 -3.18 -15.43 -4.97
CA LYS A 137 -2.33 -16.21 -4.06
C LYS A 137 -2.43 -15.75 -2.60
N SER A 138 -2.96 -14.56 -2.35
CA SER A 138 -3.20 -13.99 -1.01
C SER A 138 -4.54 -13.23 -0.94
N HIS A 139 -4.93 -12.81 0.26
CA HIS A 139 -6.13 -12.04 0.54
C HIS A 139 -5.80 -10.58 0.77
N VAL A 140 -6.20 -9.74 -0.18
CA VAL A 140 -6.06 -8.28 -0.05
C VAL A 140 -6.97 -7.77 1.07
N MET A 141 -6.37 -7.08 2.04
CA MET A 141 -7.04 -6.54 3.22
C MET A 141 -7.09 -5.02 3.21
N ARG A 142 -7.98 -4.46 4.02
CA ARG A 142 -8.09 -3.02 4.24
C ARG A 142 -8.24 -2.71 5.73
N TYR A 143 -7.69 -1.58 6.17
CA TYR A 143 -7.71 -1.11 7.55
C TYR A 143 -7.89 0.41 7.62
N GLY A 144 -8.36 0.92 8.77
CA GLY A 144 -8.56 2.35 8.99
C GLY A 144 -9.87 2.88 8.39
N ASP A 145 -9.87 4.16 8.03
CA ASP A 145 -11.06 4.91 7.61
C ASP A 145 -11.56 4.51 6.21
N TRP A 146 -12.65 3.74 6.15
CA TRP A 146 -13.25 3.34 4.88
C TRP A 146 -13.98 4.46 4.14
N VAL A 147 -14.35 5.57 4.80
CA VAL A 147 -14.87 6.75 4.11
C VAL A 147 -13.85 7.24 3.09
N SER A 148 -12.56 7.04 3.38
CA SER A 148 -11.48 7.34 2.47
C SER A 148 -11.42 6.44 1.22
N GLY A 149 -12.18 5.34 1.18
CA GLY A 149 -12.38 4.54 -0.03
C GLY A 149 -13.25 5.23 -1.11
N ALA A 150 -13.95 6.30 -0.78
CA ALA A 150 -14.72 7.09 -1.73
C ALA A 150 -13.85 8.05 -2.57
N PHE A 151 -12.58 8.26 -2.19
CA PHE A 151 -11.71 9.20 -2.90
C PHE A 151 -11.35 8.72 -4.30
N LEU A 152 -11.32 9.66 -5.23
CA LEU A 152 -10.87 9.43 -6.60
C LEU A 152 -9.38 9.13 -6.60
N LEU A 153 -8.96 8.19 -7.43
CA LEU A 153 -7.54 7.93 -7.65
C LEU A 153 -6.84 9.18 -8.17
N SER A 154 -7.49 10.05 -8.95
CA SER A 154 -6.89 11.32 -9.37
C SER A 154 -6.49 12.24 -8.21
N SER A 155 -7.04 12.05 -7.01
CA SER A 155 -6.77 12.86 -5.82
C SER A 155 -5.58 12.34 -4.99
N VAL A 156 -5.05 11.15 -5.31
CA VAL A 156 -3.96 10.46 -4.60
C VAL A 156 -2.85 9.94 -5.52
N CYS A 157 -3.22 9.54 -6.74
CA CYS A 157 -2.34 9.10 -7.81
C CYS A 157 -2.16 10.25 -8.81
N ILE A 158 -1.10 11.03 -8.62
CA ILE A 158 -0.78 12.18 -9.46
C ILE A 158 0.25 11.78 -10.51
N ILE A 159 -0.18 11.68 -11.78
CA ILE A 159 0.68 11.43 -12.96
C ILE A 159 1.57 12.65 -13.29
N ARG A 160 1.33 13.83 -12.70
CA ARG A 160 2.22 15.01 -12.83
C ARG A 160 2.34 15.86 -11.57
N ASN A 161 3.57 15.88 -11.04
CA ASN A 161 4.11 16.72 -9.97
C ASN A 161 3.54 16.52 -8.55
N LYS A 162 4.45 16.13 -7.65
CA LYS A 162 4.31 15.82 -6.22
C LYS A 162 3.81 14.42 -5.94
N LEU A 163 4.73 13.48 -6.13
CA LEU A 163 4.60 12.10 -5.72
C LEU A 163 5.64 11.85 -4.63
N CYS A 164 5.19 11.45 -3.45
CA CYS A 164 6.07 10.89 -2.41
C CYS A 164 5.89 9.36 -2.44
N ILE A 165 6.45 8.69 -3.46
CA ILE A 165 6.63 7.24 -3.37
C ILE A 165 7.84 6.99 -2.46
N ILE A 166 7.66 6.20 -1.42
CA ILE A 166 8.78 5.51 -0.80
C ILE A 166 8.99 4.24 -1.63
N LEU A 167 9.98 4.24 -2.52
CA LEU A 167 10.26 3.09 -3.37
C LEU A 167 10.89 2.00 -2.50
N GLY A 168 10.21 0.88 -2.35
CA GLY A 168 10.77 -0.35 -1.80
C GLY A 168 11.49 -1.17 -2.88
N TRP A 169 12.38 -2.06 -2.45
CA TRP A 169 13.15 -2.93 -3.35
C TRP A 169 12.37 -4.23 -3.56
N ILE A 170 12.36 -4.74 -4.79
CA ILE A 170 11.74 -6.04 -5.09
C ILE A 170 12.69 -7.13 -4.56
N PHE A 171 12.48 -7.56 -3.32
CA PHE A 171 12.97 -8.83 -2.80
C PHE A 171 11.82 -9.50 -2.04
N GLN A 172 11.47 -10.73 -2.44
CA GLN A 172 10.24 -11.43 -2.04
C GLN A 172 10.48 -12.55 -1.05
N CYS A 173 9.51 -12.78 -0.15
CA CYS A 173 9.57 -13.93 0.77
C CYS A 173 9.35 -15.28 0.07
N HIS A 174 8.59 -15.32 -1.03
CA HIS A 174 8.33 -16.55 -1.79
C HIS A 174 8.19 -16.30 -3.31
N PRO A 175 8.88 -17.08 -4.16
CA PRO A 175 8.57 -17.18 -5.59
C PRO A 175 7.22 -17.86 -5.86
#